data_AF-A0A6L3EYA6-F1
#
_entry.id   AF-A0A6L3EYA6-F1
#
_cell.length_a   1.000
_cell.length_b   1.000
_cell.length_c   1.000
_cell.angle_alpha   90.00
_cell.angle_beta   90.00
_cell.angle_gamma   90.00
#
_symmetry.space_group_name_H-M   'P 1'
#
loop_
_entity.id
_entity.type
_entity.pdbx_description
1 polymer ?
#
loop_
_entity_poly.entity_id
_entity_poly.type
_entity_poly.pdbx_seq_one_letter_code
_entity_poly.pdbx_strand_id
1 'polypeptide(L)'
;MLYGQRAWLCAQDGEWETAVAHGNRALETWEHLPFAMQHIALWPLITASMAQNNLANAITYAKQLLAPIQQPLATATTTELEQAITAWKAKQPQSTRTYLQQAIQLAEETGHL
;
A
#
# COMPACT_ATOMS: atom_id res chain seq x y z
N MET A 1 11.26 -10.00 -8.71
CA MET A 1 11.41 -8.53 -8.77
C MET A 1 10.45 -7.88 -9.76
N LEU A 2 10.35 -8.33 -11.01
CA LEU A 2 9.55 -7.68 -12.08
C LEU A 2 8.06 -7.46 -11.76
N TYR A 3 7.41 -8.31 -10.95
CA TYR A 3 5.99 -8.18 -10.65
C TYR A 3 5.63 -6.96 -9.79
N GLY A 4 6.48 -6.55 -8.84
CA GLY A 4 6.21 -5.34 -8.05
C GLY A 4 6.22 -4.07 -8.91
N GLN A 5 7.23 -3.94 -9.77
CA GLN A 5 7.33 -2.82 -10.72
C GLN A 5 6.19 -2.81 -11.74
N ARG A 6 5.76 -3.99 -12.23
CA ARG A 6 4.61 -4.09 -13.13
C ARG A 6 3.30 -3.73 -12.44
N ALA A 7 3.11 -4.13 -11.19
CA ALA A 7 1.95 -3.74 -10.39
C ALA A 7 1.84 -2.21 -10.30
N TRP A 8 2.97 -1.54 -10.12
CA TRP A 8 3.04 -0.08 -10.06
C TRP A 8 2.68 0.58 -11.39
N LEU A 9 3.26 0.15 -12.51
CA LEU A 9 2.95 0.69 -13.83
C LEU A 9 1.45 0.53 -14.16
N CYS A 10 0.87 -0.65 -13.92
CA CYS A 10 -0.55 -0.88 -14.13
C CYS A 10 -1.42 0.01 -13.21
N ALA A 11 -1.00 0.28 -11.98
CA ALA A 11 -1.73 1.19 -11.09
C ALA A 11 -1.69 2.64 -11.60
N GLN A 12 -0.57 3.09 -12.17
CA GLN A 12 -0.46 4.41 -12.80
C GLN A 12 -1.34 4.52 -14.05
N ASP A 13 -1.44 3.45 -14.84
CA ASP A 13 -2.27 3.40 -16.06
C ASP A 13 -3.77 3.14 -15.77
N GLY A 14 -4.15 3.00 -14.50
CA GLY A 14 -5.53 2.74 -14.08
C GLY A 14 -6.01 1.30 -14.33
N GLU A 15 -5.10 0.39 -14.68
CA GLU A 15 -5.35 -1.05 -14.86
C GLU A 15 -5.41 -1.78 -13.52
N TRP A 16 -6.43 -1.45 -12.71
CA TRP A 16 -6.50 -1.88 -11.30
C TRP A 16 -6.49 -3.40 -11.09
N GLU A 17 -7.15 -4.17 -11.97
CA GLU A 17 -7.20 -5.63 -11.86
C GLU A 17 -5.82 -6.26 -12.11
N THR A 18 -5.13 -5.78 -13.16
CA THR A 18 -3.77 -6.20 -13.49
C THR A 18 -2.77 -5.80 -12.40
N ALA A 19 -2.92 -4.58 -11.85
CA ALA A 19 -2.11 -4.10 -10.74
C ALA A 19 -2.23 -5.00 -9.51
N VAL A 20 -3.46 -5.40 -9.15
CA VAL A 20 -3.71 -6.34 -8.03
C VAL A 20 -3.10 -7.71 -8.30
N ALA A 21 -3.29 -8.26 -9.50
CA ALA A 21 -2.74 -9.57 -9.86
C ALA A 21 -1.21 -9.59 -9.73
N HIS A 22 -0.53 -8.57 -10.26
CA HIS A 22 0.93 -8.45 -10.17
C HIS A 22 1.41 -8.20 -8.74
N GLY A 23 0.73 -7.35 -7.96
CA GLY A 23 1.08 -7.06 -6.58
C GLY A 23 1.00 -8.31 -5.70
N ASN A 24 -0.10 -9.06 -5.77
CA ASN A 24 -0.26 -10.29 -5.01
C ASN A 24 0.77 -11.35 -5.42
N ARG A 25 1.04 -11.50 -6.72
CA ARG A 25 2.08 -12.42 -7.23
C ARG A 25 3.47 -12.09 -6.68
N ALA A 26 3.77 -10.79 -6.54
CA ALA A 26 5.01 -10.34 -5.93
C ALA A 26 5.08 -10.73 -4.45
N LEU A 27 4.02 -10.46 -3.68
CA LEU A 27 3.96 -10.84 -2.26
C LEU A 27 4.05 -12.36 -2.04
N GLU A 28 3.33 -13.17 -2.84
CA GLU A 28 3.43 -14.64 -2.81
C GLU A 28 4.86 -15.12 -3.05
N THR A 29 5.57 -14.50 -4.02
CA THR A 29 6.96 -14.86 -4.32
C THR A 29 7.91 -14.52 -3.18
N TRP A 30 7.55 -13.56 -2.33
CA TRP A 30 8.39 -13.04 -1.25
C TRP A 30 7.95 -13.49 0.14
N GLU A 31 6.88 -14.27 0.27
CA GLU A 31 6.27 -14.67 1.54
C GLU A 31 7.28 -15.36 2.49
N HIS A 32 8.24 -16.10 1.93
CA HIS A 32 9.25 -16.84 2.69
C HIS A 32 10.61 -16.15 2.75
N LEU A 33 10.74 -14.97 2.15
CA LEU A 33 11.98 -14.20 2.15
C LEU A 33 11.85 -13.02 3.12
N PRO A 34 12.87 -12.72 3.94
CA PRO A 34 12.89 -11.51 4.75
C PRO A 34 13.15 -10.29 3.84
N PHE A 35 12.20 -10.02 2.94
CA PHE A 35 12.32 -9.00 1.93
C PHE A 35 11.80 -7.68 2.51
N ALA A 36 12.71 -6.81 2.94
CA ALA A 36 12.38 -5.54 3.59
C ALA A 36 11.81 -4.47 2.64
N MET A 37 11.73 -4.77 1.33
CA MET A 37 11.27 -3.83 0.29
C MET A 37 9.93 -4.25 -0.34
N GLN A 38 9.02 -4.84 0.45
CA GLN A 38 7.69 -5.19 -0.06
C GLN A 38 6.82 -3.94 -0.34
N HIS A 39 7.24 -2.76 0.13
CA HIS A 39 6.58 -1.47 -0.16
C HIS A 39 6.32 -1.28 -1.67
N ILE A 40 7.20 -1.77 -2.55
CA ILE A 40 7.07 -1.69 -4.01
C ILE A 40 5.80 -2.41 -4.52
N ALA A 41 5.36 -3.47 -3.85
CA ALA A 41 4.11 -4.16 -4.19
C ALA A 41 2.92 -3.67 -3.34
N LEU A 42 3.18 -3.30 -2.08
CA LEU A 42 2.11 -2.91 -1.15
C LEU A 42 1.50 -1.55 -1.50
N TRP A 43 2.28 -0.56 -1.94
CA TRP A 43 1.73 0.73 -2.38
C TRP A 43 0.73 0.60 -3.53
N PRO A 44 1.06 -0.05 -4.68
CA PRO A 44 0.08 -0.25 -5.74
C PRO A 44 -1.16 -1.04 -5.30
N LEU A 45 -1.01 -2.01 -4.37
CA LEU A 45 -2.15 -2.75 -3.81
C LEU A 45 -3.05 -1.87 -2.95
N ILE A 46 -2.48 -0.95 -2.16
CA ILE A 46 -3.25 0.06 -1.41
C ILE A 46 -3.98 0.98 -2.40
N THR A 47 -3.30 1.54 -3.39
CA THR A 47 -3.89 2.44 -4.40
C THR A 47 -5.01 1.77 -5.19
N ALA A 48 -4.80 0.54 -5.68
CA ALA A 48 -5.83 -0.21 -6.40
C ALA A 48 -7.03 -0.55 -5.50
N SER A 49 -6.78 -0.94 -4.24
CA SER A 49 -7.86 -1.20 -3.28
C SER A 49 -8.67 0.07 -2.98
N MET A 50 -8.02 1.23 -2.92
CA MET A 50 -8.70 2.51 -2.78
C MET A 50 -9.53 2.89 -4.00
N ALA A 51 -9.00 2.71 -5.21
CA ALA A 51 -9.72 2.95 -6.45
C ALA A 51 -10.97 2.07 -6.58
N GLN A 52 -10.89 0.82 -6.11
CA GLN A 52 -12.00 -0.14 -6.09
C GLN A 52 -12.96 0.04 -4.88
N ASN A 53 -12.78 1.09 -4.07
CA ASN A 53 -13.55 1.34 -2.85
C ASN A 53 -13.49 0.19 -1.81
N ASN A 54 -12.42 -0.62 -1.85
CA ASN A 54 -12.19 -1.71 -0.91
C ASN A 54 -11.24 -1.28 0.21
N LEU A 55 -11.76 -0.46 1.13
CA LEU A 55 -10.98 0.07 2.26
C LEU A 55 -10.46 -1.03 3.20
N ALA A 56 -11.16 -2.16 3.30
CA ALA A 56 -10.73 -3.28 4.15
C ALA A 56 -9.41 -3.89 3.66
N ASN A 57 -9.28 -4.09 2.35
CA ASN A 57 -8.03 -4.58 1.76
C ASN A 57 -6.93 -3.52 1.84
N ALA A 58 -7.25 -2.25 1.54
CA ALA A 58 -6.28 -1.16 1.68
C ALA A 58 -5.66 -1.10 3.08
N ILE A 59 -6.47 -1.28 4.13
CA ILE A 59 -5.99 -1.30 5.51
C ILE A 59 -5.19 -2.54 5.86
N THR A 60 -5.52 -3.68 5.26
CA THR A 60 -4.73 -4.91 5.41
C THR A 60 -3.31 -4.70 4.87
N TYR A 61 -3.20 -4.14 3.66
CA TYR A 61 -1.89 -3.84 3.06
C TYR A 61 -1.14 -2.72 3.80
N ALA A 62 -1.83 -1.68 4.28
CA ALA A 62 -1.22 -0.63 5.11
C ALA A 62 -0.57 -1.19 6.38
N LYS A 63 -1.21 -2.16 7.06
CA LYS A 63 -0.61 -2.83 8.23
C LYS A 63 0.65 -3.62 7.88
N GLN A 64 0.68 -4.26 6.72
CA GLN A 64 1.85 -5.00 6.25
C GLN A 64 3.02 -4.04 5.95
N LEU A 65 2.71 -2.84 5.47
CA LEU A 65 3.68 -1.79 5.18
C LEU A 65 4.36 -1.24 6.46
N LEU A 66 3.65 -1.27 7.59
CA LEU A 66 4.16 -0.92 8.92
C LEU A 66 4.76 -2.11 9.70
N ALA A 67 4.85 -3.30 9.09
CA ALA A 67 5.37 -4.46 9.79
C ALA A 67 6.87 -4.27 10.10
N PRO A 68 7.38 -4.74 11.27
CA PRO A 68 8.77 -4.52 11.68
C PRO A 68 9.85 -5.07 10.74
N ILE A 69 9.47 -5.99 9.85
CA ILE A 69 10.35 -6.58 8.84
C ILE A 69 10.60 -5.66 7.64
N GLN A 70 9.76 -4.62 7.46
CA GLN A 70 9.89 -3.66 6.38
C GLN A 70 10.97 -2.62 6.67
N GLN A 71 11.53 -2.06 5.60
CA GLN A 71 12.33 -0.86 5.69
C GLN A 71 11.49 0.28 6.28
N PRO A 72 12.03 1.05 7.25
CA PRO A 72 11.32 2.20 7.81
C PRO A 72 10.93 3.20 6.73
N LEU A 73 9.68 3.64 6.76
CA LEU A 73 9.19 4.73 5.92
C LEU A 73 9.56 6.09 6.52
N ALA A 74 9.39 7.14 5.72
CA ALA A 74 9.38 8.51 6.22
C ALA A 74 8.35 8.67 7.34
N THR A 75 8.72 9.40 8.40
CA THR A 75 7.88 9.58 9.60
C THR A 75 6.48 10.09 9.26
N ALA A 76 6.36 11.03 8.32
CA ALA A 76 5.08 11.56 7.89
C ALA A 76 4.18 10.47 7.29
N THR A 77 4.72 9.65 6.38
CA THR A 77 3.99 8.53 5.77
C THR A 77 3.56 7.49 6.81
N THR A 78 4.45 7.16 7.76
CA THR A 78 4.13 6.26 8.88
C THR A 78 2.95 6.79 9.70
N THR A 79 2.98 8.08 10.06
CA THR A 79 1.91 8.72 10.83
C THR A 79 0.56 8.64 10.12
N GLU A 80 0.51 8.95 8.82
CA GLU A 80 -0.74 8.88 8.07
C GLU A 80 -1.30 7.45 7.97
N LEU A 81 -0.44 6.44 7.80
CA LEU A 81 -0.86 5.03 7.80
C LEU A 81 -1.41 4.60 9.17
N GLU A 82 -0.80 5.03 10.27
CA GLU A 82 -1.29 4.76 11.62
C GLU A 82 -2.65 5.42 11.90
N GLN A 83 -2.83 6.67 11.43
CA GLN A 83 -4.11 7.37 11.52
C GLN A 83 -5.20 6.67 10.69
N ALA A 84 -4.88 6.23 9.47
CA ALA A 84 -5.79 5.44 8.64
C ALA A 84 -6.26 4.16 9.35
N ILE A 85 -5.33 3.40 9.95
CA ILE A 85 -5.63 2.17 10.70
C ILE A 85 -6.49 2.47 11.94
N THR A 86 -6.22 3.58 12.63
CA THR A 86 -6.97 4.01 13.81
C THR A 86 -8.40 4.41 13.44
N ALA A 87 -8.57 5.23 12.40
CA ALA A 87 -9.87 5.62 11.86
C ALA A 87 -10.69 4.40 11.39
N TRP A 88 -10.02 3.41 10.79
CA TRP A 88 -10.68 2.17 10.37
C TRP A 88 -11.23 1.38 11.57
N LYS A 89 -10.43 1.23 12.63
CA LYS A 89 -10.87 0.60 13.89
C LYS A 89 -12.04 1.35 14.53
N ALA A 90 -12.06 2.68 14.40
CA ALA A 90 -13.14 3.54 14.87
C ALA A 90 -14.38 3.54 13.94
N LYS A 91 -14.39 2.75 12.86
CA LYS A 91 -15.46 2.69 11.86
C LYS A 91 -15.72 4.05 11.19
N GLN A 92 -14.66 4.80 10.92
CA GLN A 92 -14.71 6.11 10.25
C GLN A 92 -14.17 6.01 8.81
N PRO A 93 -14.94 5.44 7.86
CA PRO A 93 -14.45 5.12 6.52
C PRO A 93 -14.00 6.35 5.72
N GLN A 94 -14.64 7.51 5.94
CA GLN A 94 -14.25 8.75 5.27
C GLN A 94 -12.87 9.22 5.75
N SER A 95 -12.64 9.26 7.06
CA SER A 95 -11.34 9.61 7.64
C SER A 95 -10.26 8.60 7.23
N THR A 96 -10.58 7.30 7.26
CA THR A 96 -9.69 6.25 6.76
C THR A 96 -9.23 6.52 5.33
N ARG A 97 -10.17 6.89 4.45
CA ARG A 97 -9.85 7.21 3.06
C ARG A 97 -8.94 8.43 2.97
N THR A 98 -9.26 9.51 3.69
CA THR A 98 -8.46 10.74 3.68
C THR A 98 -7.01 10.46 4.08
N TYR A 99 -6.79 9.75 5.19
CA TYR A 99 -5.45 9.42 5.66
C TYR A 99 -4.69 8.50 4.70
N LEU A 100 -5.36 7.52 4.07
CA LEU A 100 -4.71 6.70 3.05
C LEU A 100 -4.34 7.50 1.79
N GLN A 101 -5.16 8.45 1.36
CA GLN A 101 -4.82 9.34 0.24
C GLN A 101 -3.59 10.19 0.56
N GLN A 102 -3.52 10.74 1.76
CA GLN A 102 -2.37 11.51 2.22
C GLN A 102 -1.09 10.65 2.29
N ALA A 103 -1.20 9.42 2.79
CA ALA A 103 -0.08 8.49 2.81
C ALA A 103 0.45 8.15 1.41
N ILE A 104 -0.44 7.91 0.44
CA ILE A 104 -0.06 7.66 -0.96
C ILE A 104 0.65 8.87 -1.55
N GLN A 105 0.09 10.07 -1.38
CA GLN A 105 0.69 11.30 -1.89
C GLN A 105 2.10 11.53 -1.31
N LEU A 106 2.29 11.33 0.00
CA LEU A 106 3.60 11.46 0.63
C LEU A 106 4.61 10.41 0.11
N ALA A 107 4.14 9.20 -0.20
CA ALA A 107 4.99 8.17 -0.80
C ALA A 107 5.42 8.55 -2.24
N GLU A 108 4.53 9.20 -3.01
CA GLU A 108 4.83 9.72 -4.36
C GLU A 108 5.89 10.82 -4.30
N GLU A 109 5.74 11.74 -3.36
CA GLU A 109 6.63 12.90 -3.21
C GLU A 109 8.03 12.53 -2.71
N THR A 110 8.17 11.44 -1.94
CA THR A 110 9.45 11.02 -1.34
C THR A 110 10.26 10.05 -2.20
N GLY A 111 9.77 9.68 -3.39
CA GLY A 111 10.47 8.75 -4.30
C GLY A 111 10.59 7.33 -3.73
N HIS A 112 9.67 6.95 -2.84
CA HIS A 112 9.46 5.55 -2.44
C HIS A 112 8.45 4.83 -3.34
N LEU A 113 8.30 5.37 -4.55
CA LEU A 113 7.43 4.98 -5.65
C LEU A 113 8.16 5.13 -6.99
#